data_AF-A0A8J8E5T5-F1
#
_entry.id   AF-A0A8J8E5T5-F1
#
_cell.length_a   1.000
_cell.length_b   1.000
_cell.length_c   1.000
_cell.angle_alpha   90.00
_cell.angle_beta   90.00
_cell.angle_gamma   90.00
#
_symmetry.space_group_name_H-M   'P 1'
#
loop_
_entity.id
_entity.type
_entity.pdbx_description
1 polymer ?
#
loop_
_entity_poly.entity_id
_entity_poly.type
_entity_poly.pdbx_seq_one_letter_code
_entity_poly.pdbx_strand_id
1 'polypeptide(L)'
;MSVDSLTNDELEIISNETLENLRIKIWNLEEKLSNYGFQKGRGIETYSKGELRKILTLLSPSRRREALNIISNLIDIQETLYKTLYALAGATEIVKSVDTDTPEIRLQKLREWINNYKSGSKNLKKQPKENRKSFSVWVKKTLYLCIKAKNDPNIMDDIEKILKKAYKRKYDQFRVLLAIVDICKEFDQDIPMLSVDMSLNEAIKYCIVAVSKVPENSLLREAKRRYKS
;
A
#
# COMPACT_ATOMS: atom_id res chain seq x y z
N MET A 1 44.94 -14.03 11.45
CA MET A 1 44.93 -13.69 10.01
C MET A 1 44.36 -12.29 9.91
N SER A 2 45.19 -11.33 9.53
CA SER A 2 44.83 -9.92 9.36
C SER A 2 43.86 -9.79 8.18
N VAL A 3 42.75 -9.08 8.39
CA VAL A 3 41.63 -8.94 7.43
C VAL A 3 41.96 -8.00 6.26
N ASP A 4 43.17 -7.39 6.26
CA ASP A 4 43.53 -6.27 5.38
C ASP A 4 44.06 -6.66 3.98
N SER A 5 43.71 -7.84 3.45
CA SER A 5 44.21 -8.25 2.11
C SER A 5 43.26 -9.12 1.29
N LEU A 6 41.95 -9.03 1.51
CA LEU A 6 40.99 -9.65 0.59
C LEU A 6 40.89 -8.82 -0.69
N THR A 7 41.08 -9.47 -1.82
CA THR A 7 40.85 -8.88 -3.14
C THR A 7 39.35 -8.65 -3.36
N ASN A 8 38.99 -7.73 -4.27
CA ASN A 8 37.58 -7.45 -4.60
C ASN A 8 36.83 -8.72 -5.05
N ASP A 9 37.50 -9.64 -5.75
CA ASP A 9 36.93 -10.90 -6.24
C ASP A 9 36.61 -11.86 -5.07
N GLU A 10 37.48 -11.94 -4.06
CA GLU A 10 37.23 -12.75 -2.86
C GLU A 10 36.09 -12.18 -2.01
N LEU A 11 35.98 -10.85 -1.92
CA LEU A 11 34.85 -10.18 -1.26
C LEU A 11 33.53 -10.47 -2.00
N GLU A 12 33.54 -10.50 -3.32
CA GLU A 12 32.35 -10.80 -4.12
C GLU A 12 31.89 -12.26 -3.94
N ILE A 13 32.82 -13.22 -3.92
CA ILE A 13 32.52 -14.64 -3.70
C ILE A 13 31.91 -14.88 -2.31
N ILE A 14 32.55 -14.35 -1.25
CA ILE A 14 32.07 -14.49 0.14
C ILE A 14 30.67 -13.86 0.29
N SER A 15 30.45 -12.75 -0.40
CA SER A 15 29.17 -12.04 -0.37
C SER A 15 28.05 -12.83 -1.07
N ASN A 16 28.34 -13.43 -2.22
CA ASN A 16 27.38 -14.26 -2.95
C ASN A 16 27.01 -15.52 -2.16
N GLU A 17 27.99 -16.18 -1.52
CA GLU A 17 27.73 -17.33 -0.66
C GLU A 17 26.88 -16.96 0.56
N THR A 18 27.14 -15.79 1.16
CA THR A 18 26.36 -15.26 2.29
C THR A 18 24.90 -15.00 1.87
N LEU A 19 24.69 -14.36 0.72
CA LEU A 19 23.35 -14.10 0.19
C LEU A 19 22.56 -15.38 -0.10
N GLU A 20 23.20 -16.38 -0.71
CA GLU A 20 22.55 -17.63 -1.05
C GLU A 20 22.17 -18.42 0.21
N ASN A 21 23.05 -18.44 1.22
CA ASN A 21 22.74 -19.02 2.52
C ASN A 21 21.54 -18.35 3.20
N LEU A 22 21.39 -17.03 3.08
CA LEU A 22 20.22 -16.30 3.61
C LEU A 22 18.95 -16.67 2.84
N ARG A 23 19.01 -16.77 1.51
CA ARG A 23 17.88 -17.16 0.66
C ARG A 23 17.39 -18.57 0.98
N ILE A 24 18.31 -19.53 1.14
CA ILE A 24 17.99 -20.90 1.54
C ILE A 24 17.29 -20.93 2.91
N LYS A 25 17.80 -20.16 3.88
CA LYS A 25 17.17 -20.05 5.21
C LYS A 25 15.76 -19.46 5.14
N ILE A 26 15.55 -18.43 4.31
CA ILE A 26 14.23 -17.84 4.07
C ILE A 26 13.28 -18.89 3.50
N TRP A 27 13.69 -19.57 2.42
CA TRP A 27 12.88 -20.58 1.75
C TRP A 27 12.47 -21.71 2.70
N ASN A 28 13.40 -22.20 3.54
CA ASN A 28 13.12 -23.22 4.55
C ASN A 28 12.10 -22.76 5.60
N LEU A 29 12.14 -21.49 6.02
CA LEU A 29 11.17 -20.95 6.97
C LEU A 29 9.80 -20.74 6.32
N GLU A 30 9.75 -20.27 5.07
CA GLU A 30 8.50 -20.14 4.31
C GLU A 30 7.84 -21.51 4.07
N GLU A 31 8.64 -22.53 3.77
CA GLU A 31 8.16 -23.90 3.66
C GLU A 31 7.57 -24.40 4.98
N LYS A 32 8.24 -24.15 6.11
CA LYS A 32 7.67 -24.45 7.43
C LYS A 32 6.37 -23.70 7.69
N LEU A 33 6.27 -22.43 7.30
CA LEU A 33 5.04 -21.64 7.43
C LEU A 33 3.89 -22.20 6.58
N SER A 34 4.18 -22.86 5.45
CA SER A 34 3.14 -23.45 4.61
C SER A 34 2.29 -24.50 5.34
N ASN A 35 2.89 -25.22 6.28
CA ASN A 35 2.19 -26.18 7.16
C ASN A 35 1.13 -25.53 8.07
N TYR A 36 1.13 -24.19 8.18
CA TYR A 36 0.19 -23.41 8.97
C TYR A 36 -0.83 -22.64 8.12
N GLY A 37 -0.85 -22.87 6.80
CA GLY A 37 -1.79 -22.21 5.87
C GLY A 37 -1.25 -20.93 5.24
N PHE A 38 0.05 -20.65 5.36
CA PHE A 38 0.70 -19.59 4.60
C PHE A 38 1.02 -20.09 3.18
N GLN A 39 0.97 -19.20 2.20
CA GLN A 39 1.42 -19.46 0.84
C GLN A 39 2.94 -19.37 0.74
N LYS A 40 3.58 -20.44 0.24
CA LYS A 40 5.03 -20.54 -0.03
C LYS A 40 5.44 -19.54 -1.13
N GLY A 41 6.58 -18.86 -0.96
CA GLY A 41 7.15 -17.94 -1.95
C GLY A 41 6.47 -16.57 -2.06
N ARG A 42 5.46 -16.28 -1.23
CA ARG A 42 4.72 -15.00 -1.28
C ARG A 42 5.44 -13.85 -0.56
N GLY A 43 6.45 -14.13 0.28
CA GLY A 43 7.07 -13.13 1.17
C GLY A 43 6.13 -12.74 2.31
N ILE A 44 6.61 -12.77 3.55
CA ILE A 44 5.77 -12.54 4.73
C ILE A 44 5.31 -11.08 4.87
N GLU A 45 6.09 -10.14 4.34
CA GLU A 45 5.81 -8.71 4.32
C GLU A 45 4.65 -8.32 3.39
N THR A 46 4.22 -9.22 2.51
CA THR A 46 3.07 -9.00 1.61
C THR A 46 1.73 -9.39 2.24
N TYR A 47 1.73 -10.00 3.42
CA TYR A 47 0.52 -10.35 4.14
C TYR A 47 -0.03 -9.14 4.89
N SER A 48 -1.31 -8.84 4.70
CA SER A 48 -1.99 -7.86 5.52
C SER A 48 -2.18 -8.37 6.95
N LYS A 49 -2.26 -7.44 7.92
CA LYS A 49 -2.60 -7.77 9.32
C LYS A 49 -3.90 -8.58 9.45
N GLY A 50 -4.84 -8.38 8.52
CA GLY A 50 -6.09 -9.11 8.46
C GLY A 50 -5.91 -10.57 8.05
N GLU A 51 -5.12 -10.83 7.00
CA GLU A 51 -4.78 -12.20 6.56
C GLU A 51 -4.01 -12.96 7.64
N LEU A 52 -2.98 -12.34 8.21
CA LEU A 52 -2.20 -12.94 9.31
C LEU A 52 -3.09 -13.32 10.48
N ARG A 53 -4.00 -12.42 10.89
CA ARG A 53 -4.95 -12.71 11.96
C ARG A 53 -5.84 -13.89 11.61
N LYS A 54 -6.42 -13.92 10.39
CA LYS A 54 -7.29 -15.02 9.94
C LYS A 54 -6.56 -16.36 10.03
N ILE A 55 -5.35 -16.45 9.47
CA ILE A 55 -4.54 -17.68 9.52
C ILE A 55 -4.28 -18.08 10.97
N LEU A 56 -3.74 -17.17 11.79
CA LEU A 56 -3.37 -17.47 13.17
C LEU A 56 -4.56 -17.81 14.08
N THR A 57 -5.75 -17.26 13.82
CA THR A 57 -6.96 -17.58 14.59
C THR A 57 -7.45 -19.00 14.38
N LEU A 58 -7.18 -19.60 13.22
CA LEU A 58 -7.55 -20.98 12.90
C LEU A 58 -6.61 -22.01 13.56
N LEU A 59 -5.44 -21.56 14.04
CA LEU A 59 -4.45 -22.43 14.68
C LEU A 59 -4.74 -22.63 16.17
N SER A 60 -4.44 -23.83 16.66
CA SER A 60 -4.42 -24.13 18.10
C SER A 60 -3.36 -23.28 18.82
N PRO A 61 -3.49 -23.02 20.14
CA PRO A 61 -2.57 -22.13 20.86
C PRO A 61 -1.09 -22.54 20.78
N SER A 62 -0.80 -23.85 20.73
CA SER A 62 0.58 -24.34 20.57
C SER A 62 1.12 -24.02 19.17
N ARG A 63 0.39 -24.45 18.12
CA ARG A 63 0.76 -24.22 16.72
C ARG A 63 0.86 -22.73 16.37
N ARG A 64 -0.01 -21.91 16.96
CA ARG A 64 0.04 -20.45 16.82
C ARG A 64 1.33 -19.85 17.36
N ARG A 65 1.78 -20.27 18.55
CA ARG A 65 3.04 -19.80 19.14
C ARG A 65 4.23 -20.19 18.27
N GLU A 66 4.24 -21.42 17.77
CA GLU A 66 5.27 -21.91 16.86
C GLU A 66 5.31 -21.10 15.56
N ALA A 67 4.16 -20.91 14.90
CA ALA A 67 4.06 -20.07 13.70
C ALA A 67 4.57 -18.64 13.95
N LEU A 68 4.19 -18.01 15.07
CA LEU A 68 4.67 -16.67 15.43
C LEU A 68 6.19 -16.61 15.69
N ASN A 69 6.81 -17.69 16.15
CA ASN A 69 8.26 -17.77 16.30
C ASN A 69 8.94 -17.93 14.94
N ILE A 70 8.39 -18.77 14.06
CA ILE A 70 8.90 -18.92 12.69
C ILE A 70 8.81 -17.58 11.94
N ILE A 71 7.69 -16.87 12.05
CA ILE A 71 7.54 -15.54 11.43
C ILE A 71 8.58 -14.55 11.99
N SER A 72 8.80 -14.53 13.31
CA SER A 72 9.80 -13.64 13.92
C SER A 72 11.19 -13.90 13.35
N ASN A 73 11.59 -15.17 13.28
CA ASN A 73 12.89 -15.56 12.71
C ASN A 73 12.99 -15.20 11.22
N LEU A 74 11.90 -15.36 10.47
CA LEU A 74 11.85 -15.01 9.05
C LEU A 74 12.09 -13.51 8.85
N ILE A 75 11.45 -12.65 9.67
CA ILE A 75 11.66 -11.21 9.64
C ILE A 75 13.13 -10.86 9.92
N ASP A 76 13.74 -11.47 10.93
CA ASP A 76 15.15 -11.25 11.26
C ASP A 76 16.07 -11.56 10.08
N ILE A 77 15.86 -12.71 9.42
CA ILE A 77 16.70 -13.14 8.29
C ILE A 77 16.47 -12.27 7.06
N GLN A 78 15.23 -11.88 6.76
CA GLN A 78 14.95 -10.96 5.65
C GLN A 78 15.55 -9.57 5.90
N GLU A 79 15.51 -9.05 7.12
CA GLU A 79 16.19 -7.79 7.46
C GLU A 79 17.72 -7.90 7.27
N THR A 80 18.33 -9.03 7.64
CA THR A 80 19.75 -9.29 7.35
C THR A 80 20.01 -9.33 5.84
N LEU A 81 19.18 -10.03 5.07
CA LEU A 81 19.29 -10.10 3.61
C LEU A 81 19.27 -8.69 2.98
N TYR A 82 18.30 -7.85 3.35
CA TYR A 82 18.21 -6.50 2.81
C TYR A 82 19.42 -5.64 3.19
N LYS A 83 19.90 -5.72 4.43
CA LYS A 83 21.12 -5.02 4.85
C LYS A 83 22.35 -5.45 4.05
N THR A 84 22.51 -6.76 3.82
CA THR A 84 23.62 -7.28 3.02
C THR A 84 23.52 -6.80 1.57
N LEU A 85 22.33 -6.85 0.96
CA LEU A 85 22.12 -6.35 -0.40
C LEU A 85 22.46 -4.86 -0.53
N TYR A 86 22.06 -4.03 0.43
CA TYR A 86 22.40 -2.60 0.42
C TYR A 86 23.88 -2.34 0.60
N ALA A 87 24.54 -3.06 1.52
CA ALA A 87 25.97 -2.96 1.71
C ALA A 87 26.74 -3.29 0.42
N LEU A 88 26.33 -4.34 -0.30
CA LEU A 88 26.94 -4.73 -1.58
C LEU A 88 26.68 -3.73 -2.69
N ALA A 89 25.52 -3.06 -2.67
CA ALA A 89 25.22 -1.97 -3.61
C ALA A 89 25.96 -0.66 -3.27
N GLY A 90 26.82 -0.63 -2.24
CA GLY A 90 27.51 0.57 -1.79
C GLY A 90 26.59 1.59 -1.09
N ALA A 91 25.38 1.19 -0.71
CA ALA A 91 24.44 2.02 0.02
C ALA A 91 24.73 1.96 1.52
N THR A 92 25.37 3.01 2.05
CA THR A 92 25.72 3.12 3.48
C THR A 92 24.53 3.50 4.36
N GLU A 93 23.50 4.12 3.78
CA GLU A 93 22.25 4.45 4.46
C GLU A 93 21.04 3.96 3.67
N ILE A 94 20.16 3.22 4.34
CA ILE A 94 18.78 3.05 3.87
C ILE A 94 18.16 4.43 3.97
N VAL A 95 17.96 5.11 2.84
CA VAL A 95 17.35 6.45 2.77
C VAL A 95 15.91 6.36 3.27
N LYS A 96 15.72 6.43 4.60
CA LYS A 96 14.42 6.41 5.29
C LYS A 96 13.58 7.66 5.01
N SER A 97 14.14 8.66 4.32
CA SER A 97 13.50 9.97 4.08
C SER A 97 12.56 9.99 2.89
N VAL A 98 12.54 8.94 2.05
CA VAL A 98 11.54 8.82 0.98
C VAL A 98 10.37 8.02 1.52
N ASP A 99 9.18 8.64 1.59
CA ASP A 99 7.89 8.14 2.09
C ASP A 99 7.34 6.97 1.23
N THR A 100 8.17 5.95 1.05
CA THR A 100 8.01 4.76 0.21
C THR A 100 7.70 3.56 1.09
N ASP A 101 6.77 2.73 0.63
CA ASP A 101 6.36 1.52 1.32
C ASP A 101 7.39 0.42 1.06
N THR A 102 8.59 0.56 1.65
CA THR A 102 9.70 -0.35 1.44
C THR A 102 9.49 -1.67 2.19
N PRO A 103 10.11 -2.78 1.74
CA PRO A 103 10.05 -4.07 2.44
C PRO A 103 10.45 -3.97 3.92
N GLU A 104 11.44 -3.17 4.28
CA GLU A 104 11.94 -3.00 5.65
C GLU A 104 10.92 -2.30 6.54
N ILE A 105 10.26 -1.25 6.04
CA ILE A 105 9.20 -0.56 6.78
C ILE A 105 8.03 -1.51 7.01
N ARG A 106 7.70 -2.37 6.04
CA ARG A 106 6.67 -3.40 6.19
C ARG A 106 7.08 -4.45 7.22
N LEU A 107 8.31 -4.94 7.19
CA LEU A 107 8.87 -5.88 8.16
C LEU A 107 8.88 -5.31 9.58
N GLN A 108 9.28 -4.05 9.76
CA GLN A 108 9.23 -3.37 11.06
C GLN A 108 7.79 -3.30 11.60
N LYS A 109 6.84 -2.83 10.77
CA LYS A 109 5.41 -2.76 11.14
C LYS A 109 4.85 -4.14 11.49
N LEU A 110 5.34 -5.19 10.82
CA LEU A 110 4.96 -6.58 11.08
C LEU A 110 5.55 -7.07 12.41
N ARG A 111 6.83 -6.82 12.68
CA ARG A 111 7.51 -7.14 13.95
C ARG A 111 6.79 -6.50 15.14
N GLU A 112 6.50 -5.20 15.07
CA GLU A 112 5.73 -4.48 16.09
C GLU A 112 4.36 -5.12 16.30
N TRP A 113 3.67 -5.49 15.22
CA TRP A 113 2.37 -6.15 15.31
C TRP A 113 2.46 -7.53 15.98
N ILE A 114 3.46 -8.34 15.65
CA ILE A 114 3.71 -9.66 16.26
C ILE A 114 3.99 -9.53 17.75
N ASN A 115 4.85 -8.58 18.15
CA ASN A 115 5.17 -8.35 19.56
C ASN A 115 3.93 -7.96 20.36
N ASN A 116 3.08 -7.08 19.79
CA ASN A 116 1.79 -6.72 20.39
C ASN A 116 0.80 -7.90 20.44
N TYR A 117 0.84 -8.78 19.44
CA TYR A 117 -0.01 -9.98 19.39
C TYR A 117 0.43 -11.00 20.45
N LYS A 118 1.74 -11.21 20.63
CA LYS A 118 2.32 -12.14 21.63
C LYS A 118 2.05 -11.70 23.07
N SER A 119 2.11 -10.39 23.36
CA SER A 119 1.90 -9.85 24.71
C SER A 119 0.44 -9.91 25.19
N GLY A 120 -0.46 -10.52 24.41
CA GLY A 120 -1.87 -10.63 24.78
C GLY A 120 -2.56 -9.27 24.92
N SER A 121 -1.95 -8.21 24.37
CA SER A 121 -2.51 -6.87 24.43
C SER A 121 -3.86 -6.87 23.72
N LYS A 122 -4.94 -6.96 24.51
CA LYS A 122 -6.33 -6.72 24.07
C LYS A 122 -6.48 -5.35 23.42
N ASN A 123 -5.48 -4.48 23.64
CA ASN A 123 -5.24 -3.23 22.96
C ASN A 123 -4.29 -3.40 21.76
N LEU A 124 -4.53 -4.37 20.89
CA LEU A 124 -4.50 -4.06 19.45
C LEU A 124 -5.58 -3.00 19.26
N LYS A 125 -5.30 -1.76 19.70
CA LYS A 125 -6.10 -0.58 19.45
C LYS A 125 -6.50 -0.79 18.01
N LYS A 126 -7.80 -0.96 17.76
CA LYS A 126 -8.33 -0.72 16.41
C LYS A 126 -7.57 0.53 16.03
N GLN A 127 -6.61 0.40 15.10
CA GLN A 127 -5.95 1.58 14.52
C GLN A 127 -7.10 2.53 14.35
N PRO A 128 -7.06 3.73 14.96
CA PRO A 128 -8.21 4.60 14.95
C PRO A 128 -8.75 4.48 13.55
N LYS A 129 -10.03 4.14 13.42
CA LYS A 129 -10.71 4.45 12.18
C LYS A 129 -10.61 5.98 12.15
N GLU A 130 -9.42 6.51 11.84
CA GLU A 130 -9.26 7.74 11.11
C GLU A 130 -10.37 7.61 10.11
N ASN A 131 -11.27 8.57 10.17
CA ASN A 131 -12.36 8.72 9.25
C ASN A 131 -11.77 8.92 7.85
N ARG A 132 -11.00 7.95 7.32
CA ARG A 132 -10.93 7.54 5.93
C ARG A 132 -12.35 7.19 5.58
N LYS A 133 -13.17 8.24 5.43
CA LYS A 133 -14.27 8.24 4.49
C LYS A 133 -13.71 7.52 3.28
N SER A 134 -14.26 6.35 3.00
CA SER A 134 -13.76 5.47 1.97
C SER A 134 -13.62 6.27 0.68
N PHE A 135 -12.67 5.91 -0.18
CA PHE A 135 -12.48 6.53 -1.49
C PHE A 135 -13.82 6.78 -2.22
N SER A 136 -14.77 5.84 -2.09
CA SER A 136 -16.17 5.97 -2.55
C SER A 136 -16.90 7.23 -2.09
N VAL A 137 -16.73 7.66 -0.83
CA VAL A 137 -17.37 8.87 -0.29
C VAL A 137 -16.82 10.13 -0.95
N TRP A 138 -15.50 10.19 -1.16
CA TRP A 138 -14.88 11.35 -1.79
C TRP A 138 -15.21 11.43 -3.27
N VAL A 139 -15.22 10.29 -3.99
CA VAL A 139 -15.71 10.23 -5.38
C VAL A 139 -17.15 10.75 -5.48
N LYS A 140 -18.08 10.26 -4.65
CA LYS A 140 -19.47 10.73 -4.67
C LYS A 140 -19.62 12.21 -4.35
N LYS A 141 -18.88 12.71 -3.35
CA LYS A 141 -18.94 14.13 -2.97
C LYS A 141 -18.39 15.03 -4.06
N THR A 142 -17.23 14.69 -4.62
CA THR A 142 -16.62 15.46 -5.69
C THR A 142 -17.48 15.41 -6.95
N LEU A 143 -18.02 14.24 -7.32
CA LEU A 143 -18.97 14.11 -8.44
C LEU A 143 -20.19 15.01 -8.26
N TYR A 144 -20.78 15.02 -7.05
CA TYR A 144 -21.93 15.86 -6.75
C TYR A 144 -21.62 17.36 -6.90
N LEU A 145 -20.43 17.81 -6.49
CA LEU A 145 -20.00 19.18 -6.74
C LEU A 145 -19.78 19.46 -8.23
N CYS A 146 -19.18 18.53 -8.98
CA CYS A 146 -19.04 18.66 -10.43
C CYS A 146 -20.39 18.79 -11.15
N ILE A 147 -21.42 18.05 -10.71
CA ILE A 147 -22.79 18.15 -11.25
C ILE A 147 -23.37 19.56 -10.98
N LYS A 148 -23.16 20.08 -9.77
CA LYS A 148 -23.64 21.42 -9.37
C LYS A 148 -22.91 22.58 -10.02
N ALA A 149 -21.76 22.33 -10.64
CA ALA A 149 -20.90 23.38 -11.18
C ALA A 149 -21.56 24.27 -12.24
N LYS A 150 -22.63 23.79 -12.90
CA LYS A 150 -23.40 24.58 -13.89
C LYS A 150 -24.02 25.85 -13.30
N ASN A 151 -24.21 25.90 -11.98
CA ASN A 151 -24.97 26.96 -11.31
C ASN A 151 -24.14 27.78 -10.31
N ASP A 152 -22.84 27.51 -10.17
CA ASP A 152 -22.00 28.17 -9.15
C ASP A 152 -20.55 28.38 -9.63
N PRO A 153 -20.10 29.63 -9.79
CA PRO A 153 -18.73 29.94 -10.22
C PRO A 153 -17.65 29.60 -9.16
N ASN A 154 -18.02 29.48 -7.88
CA ASN A 154 -17.07 29.19 -6.79
C ASN A 154 -16.86 27.68 -6.55
N ILE A 155 -17.56 26.83 -7.30
CA ILE A 155 -17.56 25.37 -7.11
C ILE A 155 -16.18 24.73 -7.26
N MET A 156 -15.29 25.32 -8.06
CA MET A 156 -13.95 24.77 -8.27
C MET A 156 -13.12 24.83 -6.98
N ASP A 157 -13.19 25.96 -6.27
CA ASP A 157 -12.48 26.15 -5.01
C ASP A 157 -12.98 25.17 -3.95
N ASP A 158 -14.28 24.89 -3.94
CA ASP A 158 -14.89 23.92 -3.04
C ASP A 158 -14.47 22.48 -3.36
N ILE A 159 -14.39 22.12 -4.65
CA ILE A 159 -13.85 20.84 -5.09
C ILE A 159 -12.39 20.70 -4.65
N GLU A 160 -11.56 21.73 -4.90
CA GLU A 160 -10.15 21.72 -4.55
C GLU A 160 -9.96 21.60 -3.03
N LYS A 161 -10.70 22.38 -2.24
CA LYS A 161 -10.70 22.31 -0.76
C LYS A 161 -11.10 20.92 -0.27
N ILE A 162 -12.12 20.30 -0.86
CA ILE A 162 -12.54 18.94 -0.51
C ILE A 162 -11.44 17.92 -0.81
N LEU A 163 -10.81 18.00 -1.99
CA LEU A 163 -9.76 17.06 -2.38
C LEU A 163 -8.51 17.22 -1.49
N LYS A 164 -8.07 18.46 -1.22
CA LYS A 164 -6.96 18.74 -0.30
C LYS A 164 -7.26 18.30 1.14
N LYS A 165 -8.51 18.42 1.58
CA LYS A 165 -8.95 17.93 2.90
C LYS A 165 -9.00 16.41 2.96
N ALA A 166 -9.39 15.76 1.86
CA ALA A 166 -9.50 14.31 1.77
C ALA A 166 -8.12 13.64 1.70
N TYR A 167 -7.20 14.21 0.94
CA TYR A 167 -5.92 13.61 0.60
C TYR A 167 -4.80 14.65 0.61
N LYS A 168 -3.73 14.35 1.37
CA LYS A 168 -2.52 15.19 1.41
C LYS A 168 -1.72 15.12 0.10
N ARG A 169 -1.73 13.97 -0.58
CA ARG A 169 -0.92 13.70 -1.78
C ARG A 169 -1.71 14.06 -3.04
N LYS A 170 -1.07 14.77 -3.98
CA LYS A 170 -1.66 15.09 -5.30
C LYS A 170 -2.14 13.85 -6.04
N TYR A 171 -1.35 12.77 -6.03
CA TYR A 171 -1.71 11.51 -6.68
C TYR A 171 -3.09 10.99 -6.25
N ASP A 172 -3.39 10.96 -4.95
CA ASP A 172 -4.69 10.48 -4.47
C ASP A 172 -5.85 11.43 -4.82
N GLN A 173 -5.58 12.74 -4.91
CA GLN A 173 -6.55 13.72 -5.41
C GLN A 173 -6.90 13.45 -6.87
N PHE A 174 -5.88 13.17 -7.71
CA PHE A 174 -6.06 12.80 -9.13
C PHE A 174 -6.81 11.49 -9.30
N ARG A 175 -6.59 10.50 -8.42
CA ARG A 175 -7.35 9.24 -8.46
C ARG A 175 -8.85 9.44 -8.29
N VAL A 176 -9.28 10.40 -7.47
CA VAL A 176 -10.70 10.73 -7.32
C VAL A 176 -11.26 11.32 -8.62
N LEU A 177 -10.50 12.21 -9.26
CA LEU A 177 -10.89 12.84 -10.53
C LEU A 177 -10.93 11.82 -11.69
N LEU A 178 -9.93 10.93 -11.77
CA LEU A 178 -9.91 9.82 -12.72
C LEU A 178 -11.14 8.91 -12.59
N ALA A 179 -11.48 8.52 -11.35
CA ALA A 179 -12.68 7.73 -11.08
C ALA A 179 -13.97 8.40 -11.57
N ILE A 180 -14.05 9.74 -11.51
CA ILE A 180 -15.18 10.51 -12.03
C ILE A 180 -15.20 10.48 -13.57
N VAL A 181 -14.05 10.69 -14.21
CA VAL A 181 -13.94 10.60 -15.67
C VAL A 181 -14.31 9.19 -16.16
N ASP A 182 -13.87 8.14 -15.47
CA ASP A 182 -14.22 6.76 -15.78
C ASP A 182 -15.72 6.48 -15.65
N ILE A 183 -16.42 7.12 -14.70
CA ILE A 183 -17.89 7.05 -14.64
C ILE A 183 -18.51 7.71 -15.87
N CYS A 184 -17.98 8.85 -16.31
CA CYS A 184 -18.52 9.56 -17.47
C CYS A 184 -18.31 8.78 -18.78
N LYS A 185 -17.15 8.13 -18.92
CA LYS A 185 -16.79 7.31 -20.08
C LYS A 185 -17.71 6.11 -20.35
N GLU A 186 -18.44 5.65 -19.34
CA GLU A 186 -19.47 4.61 -19.53
C GLU A 186 -20.63 5.08 -20.40
N PHE A 187 -20.83 6.39 -20.50
CA PHE A 187 -21.94 7.00 -21.24
C PHE A 187 -21.49 7.73 -22.49
N ASP A 188 -20.22 8.14 -22.54
CA ASP A 188 -19.61 8.82 -23.69
C ASP A 188 -18.12 8.43 -23.80
N GLN A 189 -17.81 7.52 -24.73
CA GLN A 189 -16.45 7.01 -24.94
C GLN A 189 -15.52 8.07 -25.55
N ASP A 190 -16.07 9.15 -26.13
CA ASP A 190 -15.30 10.23 -26.73
C ASP A 190 -14.73 11.20 -25.69
N ILE A 191 -15.08 11.04 -24.40
CA ILE A 191 -14.44 11.78 -23.31
C ILE A 191 -12.96 11.34 -23.23
N PRO A 192 -12.00 12.24 -23.49
CA PRO A 192 -10.58 11.87 -23.45
C PRO A 192 -10.13 11.35 -22.06
N MET A 193 -8.97 10.72 -22.03
CA MET A 193 -8.35 10.39 -20.75
C MET A 193 -7.80 11.65 -20.08
N LEU A 194 -7.97 11.74 -18.75
CA LEU A 194 -7.31 12.78 -17.96
C LEU A 194 -5.78 12.58 -18.08
N SER A 195 -5.04 13.61 -18.48
CA SER A 195 -3.57 13.55 -18.51
C SER A 195 -2.99 13.72 -17.11
N VAL A 196 -1.91 12.99 -16.83
CA VAL A 196 -1.16 13.06 -15.56
C VAL A 196 -0.32 14.33 -15.43
N ASP A 197 -0.06 15.04 -16.53
CA ASP A 197 0.72 16.27 -16.53
C ASP A 197 -0.11 17.53 -16.24
N MET A 198 -1.45 17.39 -16.16
CA MET A 198 -2.34 18.50 -15.85
C MET A 198 -2.14 18.98 -14.42
N SER A 199 -2.31 20.28 -14.17
CA SER A 199 -2.47 20.81 -12.82
C SER A 199 -3.81 20.33 -12.22
N LEU A 200 -3.91 20.35 -10.88
CA LEU A 200 -5.14 19.95 -10.18
C LEU A 200 -6.35 20.78 -10.64
N ASN A 201 -6.15 22.08 -10.89
CA ASN A 201 -7.22 22.97 -11.34
C ASN A 201 -7.67 22.65 -12.77
N GLU A 202 -6.75 22.33 -13.67
CA GLU A 202 -7.10 21.89 -15.02
C GLU A 202 -7.83 20.55 -14.99
N ALA A 203 -7.40 19.62 -14.14
CA ALA A 203 -8.06 18.33 -13.95
C ALA A 203 -9.49 18.47 -13.38
N ILE A 204 -9.71 19.42 -12.45
CA ILE A 204 -11.04 19.73 -11.93
C ILE A 204 -11.93 20.32 -13.04
N LYS A 205 -11.43 21.31 -13.79
CA LYS A 205 -12.15 21.90 -14.93
C LYS A 205 -12.53 20.82 -15.94
N TYR A 206 -11.60 19.95 -16.25
CA TYR A 206 -11.81 18.82 -17.14
C TYR A 206 -12.94 17.91 -16.64
N CYS A 207 -12.92 17.52 -15.36
CA CYS A 207 -13.98 16.70 -14.78
C CYS A 207 -15.35 17.37 -14.82
N ILE A 208 -15.41 18.69 -14.56
CA ILE A 208 -16.67 19.46 -14.67
C ILE A 208 -17.21 19.39 -16.10
N VAL A 209 -16.35 19.59 -17.10
CA VAL A 209 -16.73 19.49 -18.52
C VAL A 209 -17.21 18.07 -18.86
N ALA A 210 -16.47 17.04 -18.47
CA ALA A 210 -16.84 15.65 -18.70
C ALA A 210 -18.20 15.29 -18.07
N VAL A 211 -18.41 15.68 -16.81
CA VAL A 211 -19.67 15.49 -16.08
C VAL A 211 -20.83 16.23 -16.76
N SER A 212 -20.59 17.41 -17.32
CA SER A 212 -21.63 18.22 -17.95
C SER A 212 -22.27 17.59 -19.19
N LYS A 213 -21.55 16.66 -19.84
CA LYS A 213 -21.97 15.90 -21.04
C LYS A 213 -22.89 14.72 -20.72
N VAL A 214 -22.95 14.27 -19.47
CA VAL A 214 -23.70 13.07 -19.08
C VAL A 214 -24.92 13.45 -18.22
N PRO A 215 -26.10 12.83 -18.42
CA PRO A 215 -27.26 13.09 -17.57
C PRO A 215 -26.99 12.79 -16.09
N GLU A 216 -27.38 13.72 -15.21
CA GLU A 216 -27.15 13.63 -13.76
C GLU A 216 -27.62 12.29 -13.16
N ASN A 217 -28.84 11.87 -13.48
CA ASN A 217 -29.41 10.62 -12.97
C ASN A 217 -28.56 9.39 -13.35
N SER A 218 -27.96 9.39 -14.53
CA SER A 218 -27.08 8.32 -15.00
C SER A 218 -25.78 8.28 -14.20
N LEU A 219 -25.14 9.45 -13.99
CA LEU A 219 -23.92 9.58 -13.20
C LEU A 219 -24.12 9.11 -11.76
N LEU A 220 -25.20 9.57 -11.10
CA LEU A 220 -25.48 9.22 -9.71
C LEU A 220 -25.78 7.72 -9.54
N ARG A 221 -26.55 7.14 -10.47
CA ARG A 221 -26.84 5.70 -10.48
C ARG A 221 -25.55 4.88 -10.64
N GLU A 222 -24.68 5.29 -11.56
CA GLU A 222 -23.43 4.58 -11.83
C GLU A 222 -22.43 4.70 -10.69
N ALA A 223 -22.28 5.89 -10.10
CA ALA A 223 -21.48 6.09 -8.90
C ALA A 223 -22.00 5.23 -7.73
N LYS A 224 -23.32 5.08 -7.58
CA LYS A 224 -23.92 4.19 -6.57
C LYS A 224 -23.62 2.71 -6.86
N ARG A 225 -23.63 2.31 -8.14
CA ARG A 225 -23.31 0.93 -8.58
C ARG A 225 -21.85 0.56 -8.30
N ARG A 226 -20.91 1.41 -8.72
CA ARG A 226 -19.45 1.17 -8.58
C ARG A 226 -18.96 1.29 -7.16
N TYR A 227 -19.47 2.29 -6.43
CA TYR A 227 -18.93 2.70 -5.15
C TYR A 227 -19.93 2.43 -4.03
N LYS A 228 -20.44 1.19 -3.93
CA LYS A 228 -21.26 0.75 -2.80
C LYS A 228 -20.48 0.94 -1.50
N SER A 229 -21.10 1.64 -0.55
CA SER A 229 -20.61 1.84 0.81
C SER A 229 -21.00 0.65 1.67
#